data_AF-A0A7G1Q983-F1
#
_entry.id   AF-A0A7G1Q983-F1
#
_cell.length_a   1.000
_cell.length_b   1.000
_cell.length_c   1.000
_cell.angle_alpha   90.00
_cell.angle_beta   90.00
_cell.angle_gamma   90.00
#
_symmetry.space_group_name_H-M   'P 1'
#
loop_
_entity.id
_entity.type
_entity.pdbx_description
1 polymer ?
#
loop_
_entity_poly.entity_id
_entity_poly.type
_entity_poly.pdbx_seq_one_letter_code
_entity_poly.pdbx_strand_id
1 'polypeptide(L)' 'MRDYGEHRYITLGISCYAQVLIAVWTLRDDEIRLISSWKANTTQRRQYDHQ' A
#
# COMPACT_ATOMS: atom_id res chain seq x y z
N MET A 1 11.78 -14.99 -7.60
CA MET A 1 11.12 -13.68 -7.43
C MET A 1 11.47 -12.87 -8.68
N ARG A 2 10.52 -12.56 -9.56
CA ARG A 2 10.80 -11.74 -10.75
C ARG A 2 10.58 -10.28 -10.33
N ASP A 3 11.64 -9.61 -9.90
CA ASP A 3 11.65 -8.19 -9.62
C ASP A 3 11.60 -7.42 -10.96
N TYR A 4 10.38 -7.17 -11.44
CA TYR A 4 10.14 -6.07 -12.36
C TYR A 4 10.57 -4.81 -11.61
N GLY A 5 11.71 -4.23 -11.94
CA GLY A 5 12.46 -3.21 -11.19
C GLY A 5 11.75 -1.85 -10.94
N GLU A 6 10.44 -1.86 -10.78
CA GLU A 6 9.63 -0.75 -10.29
C GLU A 6 9.51 -0.87 -8.77
N HIS A 7 10.04 0.13 -8.05
CA HIS A 7 9.89 0.23 -6.60
C HIS A 7 8.42 0.45 -6.24
N ARG A 8 7.82 -0.53 -5.55
CA ARG A 8 6.48 -0.40 -5.01
C ARG A 8 6.56 0.06 -3.56
N TYR A 9 5.87 1.16 -3.28
CA TYR A 9 5.72 1.70 -1.95
C TYR A 9 4.36 1.28 -1.40
N ILE A 10 4.34 0.94 -0.12
CA ILE A 10 3.14 0.64 0.63
C ILE A 10 3.02 1.68 1.73
N THR A 11 1.93 2.43 1.74
CA THR A 11 1.65 3.43 2.77
C THR A 11 0.43 3.02 3.56
N LEU A 12 0.57 3.05 4.89
CA LEU A 12 -0.50 2.86 5.85
C LEU A 12 -0.96 4.23 6.33
N GLY A 13 -2.22 4.57 6.06
CA GLY A 13 -2.85 5.80 6.52
C GLY A 13 -4.03 5.50 7.43
N ILE A 14 -4.41 6.47 8.27
CA ILE A 14 -5.66 6.43 9.03
C ILE A 14 -6.61 7.43 8.38
N SER A 15 -7.82 6.99 8.04
CA SER A 15 -8.87 7.89 7.54
C SER A 15 -9.44 8.75 8.66
N CYS A 16 -10.13 9.83 8.29
CA CYS A 16 -10.89 10.69 9.21
C CYS A 16 -11.96 9.95 10.04
N TYR A 17 -12.26 8.69 9.71
CA TYR A 17 -13.16 7.81 10.45
C TYR A 17 -12.42 6.72 11.26
N ALA A 18 -11.14 6.92 11.58
CA ALA A 18 -10.29 5.95 12.29
C ALA A 18 -10.15 4.59 11.59
N GLN A 19 -10.35 4.53 10.27
CA GLN A 19 -10.18 3.30 9.49
C GLN A 19 -8.78 3.28 8.88
N VAL A 20 -8.07 2.17 9.04
CA VAL A 20 -6.76 2.00 8.40
C VAL A 20 -6.98 1.81 6.90
N LEU A 21 -6.21 2.54 6.09
CA LEU A 21 -6.17 2.46 4.64
C LEU A 21 -4.78 2.03 4.21
N ILE A 22 -4.74 1.14 3.24
CA ILE A 22 -3.50 0.69 2.61
C ILE A 22 -3.51 1.20 1.19
N ALA A 23 -2.48 1.97 0.84
CA ALA A 23 -2.25 2.45 -0.51
C ALA A 23 -0.94 1.85 -1.03
N VAL A 24 -1.03 1.14 -2.15
CA VAL A 24 0.12 0.64 -2.89
C VAL A 24 0.31 1.55 -4.09
N TRP A 25 1.49 2.13 -4.21
CA TRP A 25 1.82 3.08 -5.26
C TRP A 25 3.26 2.89 -5.72
N THR A 26 3.59 3.50 -6.86
CA THR A 26 4.93 3.52 -7.41
C THR A 26 5.28 4.95 -7.81
N LEU A 27 6.58 5.26 -7.80
CA LEU A 27 7.12 6.48 -8.39
C LEU A 27 7.66 6.13 -9.77
N ARG A 28 7.16 6.82 -10.79
CA ARG A 28 7.68 6.74 -12.15
C ARG A 28 7.81 8.14 -12.70
N ASP A 29 9.03 8.52 -13.08
CA ASP A 29 9.32 9.83 -13.68
C ASP A 29 8.79 11.01 -12.81
N ASP A 30 8.99 10.94 -11.49
CA ASP A 30 8.47 11.86 -10.46
C ASP A 30 6.94 11.94 -10.31
N GLU A 31 6.18 11.11 -11.03
CA GLU A 31 4.73 10.98 -10.86
C GLU A 31 4.37 9.85 -9.90
N ILE A 32 3.45 10.15 -8.97
CA ILE A 32 2.88 9.15 -8.06
C ILE A 32 1.77 8.41 -8.78
N ARG A 33 1.99 7.13 -9.08
CA ARG A 33 0.95 6.26 -9.64
C ARG A 33 0.40 5.34 -8.56
N LEU A 34 -0.86 5.53 -8.22
CA LEU A 34 -1.59 4.61 -7.36
C LEU A 34 -1.85 3.31 -8.13
N ILE A 35 -1.39 2.18 -7.58
CA ILE A 35 -1.62 0.84 -8.15
C ILE A 35 -2.91 0.27 -7.57
N SER A 36 -3.09 0.37 -6.25
CA SER A 36 -4.28 -0.12 -5.58
C SER A 36 -4.44 0.56 -4.22
N SER A 37 -5.68 0.79 -3.81
CA SER A 37 -6.03 1.30 -2.49
C SER A 37 -7.20 0.54 -1.93
N TRP A 38 -7.09 0.07 -0.69
CA TRP A 38 -8.18 -0.63 -0.04
C TRP A 38 -8.21 -0.33 1.45
N LYS A 39 -9.42 -0.41 2.01
CA LYS A 39 -9.64 -0.38 3.46
C LYS A 39 -8.96 -1.58 4.08
N ALA A 40 -8.07 -1.35 5.03
CA ALA A 40 -7.48 -2.41 5.81
C ALA A 40 -8.56 -2.96 6.74
N ASN A 41 -9.12 -4.11 6.38
CA ASN A 41 -10.01 -4.83 7.28
C ASN A 41 -9.14 -5.47 8.37
N THR A 42 -9.69 -5.61 9.59
CA THR A 42 -8.99 -6.14 10.78
C THR A 42 -8.23 -7.45 10.50
N THR A 43 -8.72 -8.26 9.56
CA THR A 43 -8.13 -9.53 9.12
C THR A 43 -6.83 -9.38 8.32
N GLN A 44 -6.66 -8.32 7.53
CA GLN A 44 -5.47 -8.12 6.69
C GLN A 44 -4.25 -7.62 7.47
N ARG A 45 -4.44 -7.12 8.70
CA ARG A 45 -3.34 -6.68 9.58
C ARG A 45 -2.34 -7.80 9.87
N ARG A 46 -2.76 -9.08 9.80
CA ARG A 46 -1.88 -10.25 10.00
C ARG A 46 -0.95 -10.55 8.82
N GLN A 47 -1.28 -10.12 7.60
CA GLN A 47 -0.43 -10.38 6.43
C GLN A 47 0.73 -9.39 6.30
N TYR A 48 0.66 -8.22 6.96
CA TYR A 48 1.72 -7.23 6.94
C TYR A 48 2.81 -7.44 8.01
N ASP A 49 2.58 -8.35 8.96
CA ASP A 49 3.57 -8.67 10.00
C ASP A 49 4.68 -9.59 9.49
N HIS A 50 4.54 -10.14 8.28
CA HIS A 50 5.40 -11.20 7.75
C HIS A 50 6.10 -10.84 6.44
N GLN A 51 6.14 -9.55 6.08
CA GLN A 51 6.76 -9.04 4.85
C GLN A 51 8.00 -8.21 5.13
#